data_AF-A0A7W3T221-F1
#
_entry.id   AF-A0A7W3T221-F1
#
_cell.length_a   1.000
_cell.length_b   1.000
_cell.length_c   1.000
_cell.angle_alpha   90.00
_cell.angle_beta   90.00
_cell.angle_gamma   90.00
#
_symmetry.space_group_name_H-M   'P 1'
#
loop_
_entity.id
_entity.type
_entity.pdbx_description
1 polymer ?
#
loop_
_entity_poly.entity_id
_entity_poly.type
_entity_poly.pdbx_seq_one_letter_code
_entity_poly.pdbx_strand_id
1 'polypeptide(L)'
;MADDAEHMVGGLAATLHSVYATLVAIAEMLPIGVGLPLERHAIHVPTATQAVRRLAEISGRVTMAQDDTNALYGACVDWLAAADLLELLREELQESGRITPTRYDGCASLLIRAQRRSMLLWSRLN
;
A
#
# COMPACT_ATOMS: atom_id res chain seq x y z
N MET A 1 27.04 4.89 -1.63
CA MET A 1 26.18 5.97 -1.12
C MET A 1 24.95 6.17 -1.99
N ALA A 2 25.08 6.42 -3.31
CA ALA A 2 23.92 6.43 -4.21
C ALA A 2 23.25 5.04 -4.30
N ASP A 3 24.07 3.99 -4.42
CA ASP A 3 23.59 2.60 -4.48
C ASP A 3 22.75 2.21 -3.26
N ASP A 4 23.15 2.62 -2.05
CA ASP A 4 22.44 2.29 -0.80
C ASP A 4 21.05 2.96 -0.76
N ALA A 5 20.97 4.20 -1.22
CA ALA A 5 19.72 4.97 -1.28
C ALA A 5 18.75 4.40 -2.33
N GLU A 6 19.27 4.00 -3.48
CA GLU A 6 18.49 3.31 -4.53
C GLU A 6 17.97 1.95 -4.04
N HIS A 7 18.80 1.17 -3.34
CA HIS A 7 18.37 -0.10 -2.74
C HIS A 7 17.26 0.09 -1.70
N MET A 8 17.37 1.13 -0.86
CA MET A 8 16.32 1.46 0.13
C MET A 8 14.99 1.79 -0.54
N VAL A 9 14.98 2.66 -1.54
CA VAL A 9 13.76 3.01 -2.31
C VAL A 9 13.20 1.79 -3.05
N GLY A 10 14.07 0.95 -3.62
CA GLY A 10 13.69 -0.31 -4.24
C GLY A 10 13.00 -1.27 -3.27
N GLY A 11 13.54 -1.40 -2.05
CA GLY A 11 12.96 -2.25 -1.00
C GLY A 11 11.58 -1.74 -0.53
N LEU A 12 11.40 -0.43 -0.40
CA LEU A 12 10.11 0.18 -0.09
C LEU A 12 9.09 -0.06 -1.21
N ALA A 13 9.51 0.10 -2.47
CA ALA A 13 8.65 -0.17 -3.63
C ALA A 13 8.19 -1.64 -3.68
N ALA A 14 9.10 -2.59 -3.42
CA ALA A 14 8.76 -4.01 -3.33
C ALA A 14 7.77 -4.30 -2.19
N THR A 15 7.96 -3.65 -1.04
CA THR A 15 7.06 -3.78 0.11
C THR A 15 5.67 -3.20 -0.20
N LEU A 16 5.59 -2.02 -0.80
CA LEU A 16 4.35 -1.39 -1.27
C LEU A 16 3.58 -2.34 -2.21
N HIS A 17 4.28 -2.98 -3.14
CA HIS A 17 3.70 -3.97 -4.05
C HIS A 17 3.13 -5.19 -3.30
N SER A 18 3.87 -5.74 -2.34
CA SER A 18 3.43 -6.88 -1.52
C SER A 18 2.15 -6.56 -0.72
N VAL A 19 2.09 -5.36 -0.11
CA VAL A 19 0.89 -4.92 0.62
C VAL A 19 -0.29 -4.74 -0.32
N TYR A 20 -0.08 -4.18 -1.51
CA TYR A 20 -1.14 -4.07 -2.52
C TYR A 20 -1.67 -5.43 -2.92
N ALA A 21 -0.81 -6.41 -3.20
CA ALA A 21 -1.24 -7.77 -3.56
C ALA A 21 -2.13 -8.39 -2.47
N THR A 22 -1.80 -8.15 -1.19
CA THR A 22 -2.64 -8.59 -0.07
C THR A 22 -3.99 -7.88 -0.07
N LEU A 23 -4.02 -6.57 -0.31
CA LEU A 23 -5.28 -5.81 -0.42
C LEU A 23 -6.15 -6.31 -1.57
N VAL A 24 -5.55 -6.70 -2.70
CA VAL A 24 -6.28 -7.30 -3.82
C VAL A 24 -6.89 -8.64 -3.44
N ALA A 25 -6.11 -9.52 -2.81
CA ALA A 25 -6.61 -10.81 -2.35
C ALA A 25 -7.79 -10.65 -1.37
N ILE A 26 -7.71 -9.66 -0.46
CA ILE A 26 -8.84 -9.32 0.43
C ILE A 26 -10.04 -8.83 -0.37
N ALA A 27 -9.83 -7.97 -1.35
CA ALA A 27 -10.89 -7.39 -2.18
C ALA A 27 -11.65 -8.45 -3.01
N GLU A 28 -10.97 -9.50 -3.48
CA GLU A 28 -11.57 -10.65 -4.17
C GLU A 28 -12.48 -11.48 -3.24
N MET A 29 -12.20 -11.49 -1.94
CA MET A 29 -13.03 -12.17 -0.93
C MET A 29 -14.22 -11.31 -0.48
N LEU A 30 -14.30 -10.03 -0.85
CA LEU A 30 -15.42 -9.18 -0.50
C LEU A 30 -16.66 -9.54 -1.32
N PRO A 31 -17.86 -9.49 -0.72
CA PRO A 31 -19.11 -9.88 -1.40
C PRO A 31 -19.48 -9.02 -2.62
N ILE A 32 -18.81 -7.88 -2.81
CA ILE A 32 -19.08 -6.93 -3.91
C ILE A 32 -18.12 -7.15 -5.10
N GLY A 33 -17.17 -8.10 -5.03
CA GLY A 33 -16.31 -8.50 -6.15
C GLY A 33 -15.58 -7.31 -6.77
N VAL A 34 -14.62 -6.73 -6.04
CA VAL A 34 -13.86 -5.58 -6.55
C VAL A 34 -12.75 -6.11 -7.46
N GLY A 35 -12.99 -6.12 -8.76
CA GLY A 35 -11.93 -6.40 -9.75
C GLY A 35 -10.86 -5.32 -9.69
N LEU A 36 -9.69 -5.65 -9.12
CA LEU A 36 -8.53 -4.77 -9.09
C LEU A 36 -7.54 -5.23 -10.17
N PRO A 37 -6.88 -4.30 -10.89
CA PRO A 37 -5.93 -4.65 -11.93
C PRO A 37 -4.71 -5.37 -11.35
N LEU A 38 -4.66 -6.70 -11.52
CA LEU A 38 -3.50 -7.55 -11.24
C LEU A 38 -2.58 -7.59 -12.47
N GLU A 39 -1.96 -6.47 -12.83
CA GLU A 39 -0.86 -6.56 -13.80
C GLU A 39 0.35 -7.21 -13.12
N ARG A 40 0.53 -8.50 -13.41
CA ARG A 40 1.52 -9.43 -12.82
C ARG A 40 2.98 -8.97 -12.83
N HIS A 41 3.34 -7.86 -13.47
CA HIS A 41 4.75 -7.51 -13.70
C HIS A 41 5.16 -6.07 -13.38
N ALA A 42 4.22 -5.15 -13.19
CA ALA A 42 4.53 -3.82 -12.68
C ALA A 42 3.23 -3.14 -12.27
N ILE A 43 3.02 -3.02 -10.96
CA ILE A 43 2.00 -2.09 -10.50
C ILE A 43 2.50 -0.69 -10.84
N HIS A 44 1.90 -0.07 -11.86
CA HIS A 44 2.06 1.34 -12.07
C HIS A 44 1.44 2.05 -10.85
N VAL A 45 2.26 2.74 -10.04
CA VAL A 45 1.83 3.36 -8.77
C VAL A 45 0.53 4.17 -8.95
N PRO A 46 0.37 5.02 -9.99
CA PRO A 46 -0.89 5.70 -10.28
C PRO A 46 -2.12 4.78 -10.39
N THR A 47 -1.97 3.63 -11.04
CA THR A 47 -3.06 2.66 -11.25
C THR A 47 -3.43 1.96 -9.94
N ALA A 48 -2.45 1.56 -9.13
CA ALA A 48 -2.73 1.00 -7.81
C ALA A 48 -3.29 2.04 -6.83
N THR A 49 -2.83 3.28 -6.88
CA THR A 49 -3.39 4.38 -6.10
C THR A 49 -4.87 4.55 -6.39
N GLN A 50 -5.28 4.52 -7.66
CA GLN A 50 -6.71 4.58 -8.01
C GLN A 50 -7.49 3.35 -7.50
N ALA A 51 -6.90 2.17 -7.63
CA ALA A 51 -7.48 0.91 -7.15
C ALA A 51 -7.69 0.90 -5.62
N VAL A 52 -6.69 1.31 -4.85
CA VAL A 52 -6.75 1.39 -3.38
C VAL A 52 -7.71 2.48 -2.91
N ARG A 53 -7.79 3.62 -3.61
CA ARG A 53 -8.82 4.65 -3.33
C ARG A 53 -10.22 4.09 -3.50
N ARG A 54 -10.48 3.35 -4.58
CA ARG A 54 -11.78 2.67 -4.78
C ARG A 54 -12.05 1.66 -3.68
N LEU A 55 -11.06 0.89 -3.26
CA LEU A 55 -11.21 -0.08 -2.16
C LEU A 55 -11.58 0.61 -0.84
N ALA A 56 -10.98 1.76 -0.53
CA ALA A 56 -11.31 2.57 0.63
C ALA A 56 -12.73 3.17 0.56
N GLU A 57 -13.20 3.54 -0.63
CA GLU A 57 -14.58 4.01 -0.84
C GLU A 57 -15.60 2.88 -0.69
N ILE A 58 -15.25 1.67 -1.17
CA ILE A 58 -16.11 0.50 -1.12
C ILE A 58 -16.17 -0.09 0.28
N SER A 59 -15.12 0.03 1.10
CA SER A 59 -15.13 -0.50 2.47
C SER A 59 -16.31 0.02 3.30
N GLY A 60 -16.73 1.27 3.09
CA GLY A 60 -17.92 1.83 3.76
C GLY A 60 -19.27 1.30 3.27
N ARG A 61 -19.29 0.49 2.20
CA ARG A 61 -20.50 -0.08 1.58
C ARG A 61 -20.58 -1.61 1.74
N VAL A 62 -19.51 -2.25 2.22
CA VAL A 62 -19.49 -3.70 2.39
C VAL A 62 -20.15 -4.07 3.72
N THR A 63 -20.97 -5.12 3.72
CA THR A 63 -21.52 -5.69 4.96
C THR A 63 -20.45 -6.53 5.66
N MET A 64 -19.60 -5.88 6.45
CA MET A 64 -18.58 -6.50 7.30
C MET A 64 -18.74 -6.06 8.75
N ALA A 65 -18.04 -6.72 9.69
CA ALA A 65 -17.92 -6.19 11.04
C ALA A 65 -17.25 -4.80 11.01
N GLN A 66 -17.64 -3.92 11.93
CA GLN A 66 -17.12 -2.55 12.00
C GLN A 66 -15.59 -2.53 12.15
N ASP A 67 -15.05 -3.46 12.94
CA ASP A 67 -13.60 -3.59 13.15
C ASP A 67 -12.86 -3.97 11.87
N ASP A 68 -13.44 -4.87 11.06
CA ASP A 68 -12.85 -5.28 9.79
C ASP A 68 -12.95 -4.17 8.74
N THR A 69 -14.06 -3.42 8.75
CA THR A 69 -14.23 -2.22 7.90
C THR A 69 -13.18 -1.15 8.22
N ASN A 70 -12.97 -0.88 9.52
CA ASN A 70 -11.98 0.08 9.98
C ASN A 70 -10.55 -0.38 9.66
N ALA A 71 -10.28 -1.68 9.79
CA ALA A 71 -8.99 -2.26 9.43
C ALA A 71 -8.72 -2.14 7.93
N LEU A 72 -9.73 -2.38 7.07
CA LEU A 72 -9.58 -2.32 5.62
C LEU A 72 -9.35 -0.89 5.16
N TYR A 73 -10.17 0.03 5.66
CA TYR A 73 -10.02 1.45 5.40
C TYR A 73 -8.65 1.96 5.87
N GLY A 74 -8.26 1.62 7.10
CA GLY A 74 -6.97 1.99 7.67
C GLY A 74 -5.78 1.46 6.86
N ALA A 75 -5.84 0.22 6.39
CA ALA A 75 -4.81 -0.36 5.53
C ALA A 75 -4.70 0.38 4.19
N CYS A 76 -5.82 0.75 3.59
CA CYS A 76 -5.84 1.53 2.35
C CYS A 76 -5.24 2.92 2.54
N VAL A 77 -5.59 3.62 3.62
CA VAL A 77 -5.05 4.95 3.93
C VAL A 77 -3.54 4.89 4.17
N ASP A 78 -3.06 3.93 4.96
CA ASP A 78 -1.63 3.76 5.21
C ASP A 78 -0.87 3.47 3.91
N TRP A 79 -1.43 2.63 3.03
CA TRP A 79 -0.83 2.31 1.73
C TRP A 79 -0.74 3.54 0.83
N LEU A 80 -1.82 4.34 0.73
CA LEU A 80 -1.85 5.55 -0.10
C LEU A 80 -0.82 6.58 0.39
N ALA A 81 -0.75 6.81 1.70
CA ALA A 81 0.24 7.72 2.28
C ALA A 81 1.67 7.23 2.09
N ALA A 82 1.90 5.90 2.15
CA ALA A 82 3.21 5.33 1.86
C ALA A 82 3.61 5.51 0.39
N ALA A 83 2.67 5.36 -0.55
CA ALA A 83 2.90 5.59 -1.98
C ALA A 83 3.29 7.05 -2.24
N ASP A 84 2.57 8.01 -1.65
CA ASP A 84 2.88 9.44 -1.79
C ASP A 84 4.28 9.77 -1.23
N LEU A 85 4.64 9.24 -0.06
CA LEU A 85 5.99 9.42 0.50
C LEU A 85 7.07 8.76 -0.35
N LEU A 86 6.79 7.62 -0.98
CA LEU A 86 7.73 6.94 -1.85
C LEU A 86 8.05 7.76 -3.11
N GLU A 87 7.05 8.42 -3.70
CA GLU A 87 7.29 9.34 -4.83
C GLU A 87 8.14 10.54 -4.41
N LEU A 88 7.85 11.15 -3.25
CA LEU A 88 8.70 12.23 -2.70
C LEU A 88 10.14 11.77 -2.44
N LEU A 89 10.34 10.53 -1.99
CA LEU A 89 11.68 9.95 -1.81
C LEU A 89 12.40 9.73 -3.14
N ARG A 90 11.69 9.36 -4.21
CA ARG A 90 12.25 9.21 -5.56
C ARG A 90 12.67 10.55 -6.14
N GLU A 91 11.81 11.56 -6.03
CA GLU A 91 12.12 12.93 -6.46
C GLU A 91 13.37 13.46 -5.73
N GLU A 92 13.41 13.31 -4.40
CA GLU A 92 14.54 13.75 -3.58
C GLU A 92 15.85 13.03 -3.94
N LEU A 93 15.79 11.71 -4.19
CA LEU A 93 16.94 10.94 -4.64
C LEU A 93 17.44 11.40 -6.01
N GLN A 94 16.54 11.72 -6.94
CA GLN A 94 16.89 12.24 -8.27
C GLN A 94 17.52 13.62 -8.21
N GLU A 95 17.00 14.52 -7.36
CA GLU A 95 17.48 15.89 -7.24
C GLU A 95 18.79 15.99 -6.45
N SER A 96 18.87 15.29 -5.31
CA SER A 96 19.93 15.48 -4.31
C SER A 96 20.91 14.30 -4.22
N GLY A 97 20.60 13.15 -4.82
CA GLY A 97 21.39 11.92 -4.69
C GLY A 97 21.38 11.33 -3.28
N ARG A 98 20.47 11.77 -2.41
CA ARG A 98 20.37 11.40 -0.99
C ARG A 98 18.91 11.31 -0.56
N ILE A 99 18.68 10.65 0.57
CA ILE A 99 17.35 10.47 1.17
C ILE A 99 17.36 11.00 2.60
N THR A 100 16.33 11.78 2.94
CA THR A 100 16.05 12.21 4.31
C THR A 100 15.56 11.02 5.15
N PRO A 101 16.25 10.67 6.27
CA PRO A 101 15.88 9.53 7.11
C PRO A 101 14.43 9.58 7.62
N THR A 102 13.95 10.76 8.00
CA THR A 102 12.59 10.94 8.52
C THR A 102 11.51 10.56 7.50
N ARG A 103 11.72 10.87 6.21
CA ARG A 103 10.76 10.50 5.16
C ARG A 103 10.79 9.01 4.88
N TYR A 104 11.99 8.42 4.88
CA TYR A 104 12.18 6.98 4.75
C TYR A 104 11.47 6.21 5.88
N ASP A 105 11.72 6.59 7.14
CA ASP A 105 11.08 5.98 8.31
C ASP A 105 9.56 6.14 8.29
N GLY A 106 9.08 7.32 7.85
CA GLY A 106 7.67 7.57 7.62
C GLY A 106 7.03 6.58 6.65
N CYS A 107 7.62 6.41 5.47
CA CYS A 107 7.15 5.46 4.46
C CYS A 107 7.16 4.02 4.99
N ALA A 108 8.27 3.58 5.60
CA ALA A 108 8.41 2.25 6.17
C ALA A 108 7.35 1.97 7.25
N SER A 109 7.13 2.91 8.16
CA SER A 109 6.15 2.76 9.25
C SER A 109 4.71 2.62 8.75
N LEU A 110 4.36 3.34 7.68
CA LEU A 110 3.06 3.24 7.02
C LEU A 110 2.88 1.88 6.36
N LEU A 111 3.89 1.40 5.62
CA LEU A 111 3.85 0.07 5.00
C LEU A 111 3.71 -1.06 6.02
N ILE A 112 4.43 -0.99 7.14
CA ILE A 112 4.31 -1.98 8.22
C ILE A 112 2.90 -2.01 8.82
N ARG A 113 2.29 -0.83 9.04
CA ARG A 113 0.92 -0.74 9.57
C ARG A 113 -0.10 -1.28 8.56
N ALA A 114 0.02 -0.91 7.30
CA ALA A 114 -0.82 -1.42 6.22
C ALA A 114 -0.73 -2.94 6.13
N GLN A 115 0.49 -3.49 6.11
CA GLN A 115 0.74 -4.92 6.06
C GLN A 115 0.11 -5.68 7.23
N ARG A 116 0.30 -5.21 8.47
CA ARG A 116 -0.28 -5.85 9.67
C ARG A 116 -1.81 -5.88 9.61
N ARG A 117 -2.45 -4.76 9.25
CA ARG A 117 -3.91 -4.68 9.14
C ARG A 117 -4.43 -5.62 8.05
N SER A 118 -3.80 -5.61 6.88
CA SER A 118 -4.17 -6.50 5.77
C SER A 118 -3.98 -7.98 6.14
N MET A 119 -2.88 -8.36 6.80
CA MET A 119 -2.67 -9.75 7.23
C MET A 119 -3.72 -10.21 8.24
N LEU A 120 -4.06 -9.36 9.23
CA LEU A 120 -5.11 -9.68 10.21
C LEU A 120 -6.46 -9.87 9.54
N LEU A 121 -6.81 -9.00 8.59
CA LEU A 121 -8.03 -9.15 7.80
C LEU A 121 -8.03 -10.43 6.97
N TRP A 122 -6.95 -10.71 6.26
CA TRP A 122 -6.83 -11.90 5.45
C TRP A 122 -7.02 -13.17 6.29
N SER A 123 -6.45 -13.23 7.49
CA SER A 123 -6.62 -14.36 8.43
C SER A 123 -8.04 -14.52 9.01
N ARG A 124 -8.89 -13.49 8.90
CA ARG A 124 -10.29 -13.52 9.36
C ARG A 124 -11.27 -13.87 8.26
N LEU A 125 -10.92 -13.56 7.01
CA LEU A 125 -11.76 -13.75 5.83
C LEU A 125 -11.51 -15.09 5.13
N ASN A 126 -10.34 -15.71 5.37
CA ASN A 126 -9.96 -17.04 4.90
C ASN A 126 -10.00 -18.04 6.06
#